data_AF-A0A358PXE2-F1
#
_entry.id   AF-A0A358PXE2-F1
#
_cell.length_a   1.000
_cell.length_b   1.000
_cell.length_c   1.000
_cell.angle_alpha   90.00
_cell.angle_beta   90.00
_cell.angle_gamma   90.00
#
_symmetry.space_group_name_H-M   'P 1'
#
loop_
_entity.id
_entity.type
_entity.pdbx_description
1 polymer ?
#
loop_
_entity_poly.entity_id
_entity_poly.type
_entity_poly.pdbx_seq_one_letter_code
_entity_poly.pdbx_strand_id
1 'polypeptide(L)'
;MSVCYMGYPEFHPGNKVVSLVFHPPEIQRGTEVTIISPRLGDLYAVQLPDGELHRWFAGTELQTVSSSSISCIPYRLGDLVRVLNDRGHPPKIKKGMIVKIVKVISQIPFYDLKLENGKYHRWLADFEIVSRDLIQSS
;
A
#
# COMPACT_ATOMS: atom_id res chain seq x y z
N MET A 1 -24.29 8.30 17.30
CA MET A 1 -23.01 7.62 17.52
C MET A 1 -22.65 6.90 16.24
N SER A 2 -21.64 7.38 15.51
CA SER A 2 -21.24 6.77 14.25
C SER A 2 -20.48 5.48 14.58
N VAL A 3 -21.08 4.33 14.28
CA VAL A 3 -20.38 3.06 14.32
C VAL A 3 -19.36 3.09 13.19
N CYS A 4 -18.07 3.21 13.53
CA CYS A 4 -17.00 3.00 12.57
C CYS A 4 -17.08 1.54 12.12
N TYR A 5 -17.68 1.28 10.96
CA TYR A 5 -17.46 0.04 10.25
C TYR A 5 -15.96 0.00 9.94
N MET A 6 -15.17 -0.66 10.80
CA MET A 6 -13.82 -1.06 10.41
C MET A 6 -14.00 -1.94 9.18
N GLY A 7 -13.52 -1.47 8.02
CA GLY A 7 -13.57 -2.24 6.80
C GLY A 7 -12.81 -3.54 7.04
N TYR A 8 -13.53 -4.65 7.13
CA TYR A 8 -12.89 -5.94 7.03
C TYR A 8 -12.34 -6.08 5.61
N PRO A 9 -11.13 -6.61 5.43
CA PRO A 9 -10.61 -6.88 4.10
C PRO A 9 -11.63 -7.69 3.29
N GLU A 10 -12.03 -7.18 2.12
CA GLU A 10 -12.97 -7.88 1.24
C GLU A 10 -12.35 -9.21 0.77
N PHE A 11 -11.07 -9.16 0.39
CA PHE A 11 -10.35 -10.30 -0.16
C PHE A 11 -9.48 -11.03 0.87
N HIS A 12 -9.29 -12.32 0.62
CA HIS A 12 -8.58 -13.28 1.47
C HIS A 12 -7.40 -13.91 0.71
N PRO A 13 -6.41 -14.48 1.42
CA PRO A 13 -5.30 -15.20 0.78
C PRO A 13 -5.80 -16.23 -0.25
N GLY A 14 -5.22 -16.20 -1.44
CA GLY A 14 -5.59 -17.08 -2.56
C GLY A 14 -6.70 -16.56 -3.48
N ASN A 15 -7.44 -15.50 -3.09
CA ASN A 15 -8.38 -14.88 -4.02
C ASN A 15 -7.66 -14.27 -5.22
N LYS A 16 -8.26 -14.42 -6.41
CA LYS A 16 -7.81 -13.75 -7.63
C LYS A 16 -8.61 -12.47 -7.83
N VAL A 17 -7.91 -11.37 -8.02
CA VAL A 17 -8.50 -10.04 -8.21
C VAL A 17 -7.89 -9.37 -9.44
N VAL A 18 -8.54 -8.32 -9.91
CA VAL A 18 -8.12 -7.54 -11.07
C VAL A 18 -7.82 -6.12 -10.62
N SER A 19 -6.65 -5.60 -11.01
CA SER A 19 -6.27 -4.21 -10.72
C SER A 19 -7.10 -3.21 -11.52
N LEU A 20 -7.63 -2.21 -10.83
CA LEU A 20 -8.31 -1.04 -11.42
C LEU A 20 -7.31 0.10 -11.74
N VAL A 21 -6.08 0.00 -11.23
CA VAL A 21 -5.07 1.07 -11.29
C VAL A 21 -3.86 0.67 -12.13
N PHE A 22 -3.00 1.66 -12.41
CA PHE A 22 -1.73 1.49 -13.11
C PHE A 22 -0.57 1.81 -12.16
N HIS A 23 0.15 0.79 -11.68
CA HIS A 23 1.35 0.90 -10.85
C HIS A 23 2.54 0.35 -11.64
N PRO A 24 3.24 1.20 -12.42
CA PRO A 24 4.33 0.74 -13.25
C PRO A 24 5.53 0.26 -12.41
N PRO A 25 6.37 -0.62 -12.98
CA PRO A 25 6.21 -1.23 -14.30
C PRO A 25 5.26 -2.44 -14.35
N GLU A 26 5.00 -3.10 -13.21
CA GLU A 26 4.40 -4.43 -13.22
C GLU A 26 2.86 -4.49 -13.20
N ILE A 27 2.16 -3.48 -12.70
CA ILE A 27 0.69 -3.48 -12.62
C ILE A 27 0.12 -2.51 -13.65
N GLN A 28 -0.75 -3.05 -14.51
CA GLN A 28 -1.61 -2.29 -15.40
C GLN A 28 -3.08 -2.42 -14.98
N ARG A 29 -3.93 -1.59 -15.56
CA ARG A 29 -5.38 -1.78 -15.44
C ARG A 29 -5.72 -3.12 -16.08
N GLY A 30 -6.54 -3.92 -15.41
CA GLY A 30 -6.87 -5.27 -15.86
C GLY A 30 -5.85 -6.35 -15.48
N THR A 31 -4.72 -6.01 -14.84
CA THR A 31 -3.76 -7.03 -14.40
C THR A 31 -4.39 -7.94 -13.35
N GLU A 32 -4.44 -9.24 -13.62
CA GLU A 32 -4.84 -10.26 -12.65
C GLU A 32 -3.72 -10.49 -11.63
N VAL A 33 -4.08 -10.50 -10.35
CA VAL A 33 -3.17 -10.75 -9.24
C VAL A 33 -3.82 -11.67 -8.21
N THR A 34 -3.00 -12.40 -7.48
CA THR A 34 -3.45 -13.25 -6.37
C THR A 34 -3.14 -12.57 -5.04
N ILE A 35 -4.13 -12.50 -4.15
CA ILE A 35 -3.94 -12.01 -2.78
C ILE A 35 -3.04 -12.97 -2.02
N ILE A 36 -1.99 -12.45 -1.40
CA ILE A 36 -1.12 -13.21 -0.50
C ILE A 36 -1.57 -13.03 0.94
N SER A 37 -1.74 -11.78 1.38
CA SER A 37 -2.23 -11.49 2.72
C SER A 37 -2.94 -10.14 2.79
N PRO A 38 -4.12 -10.08 3.44
CA PRO A 38 -4.76 -8.83 3.77
C PRO A 38 -4.07 -8.15 4.95
N ARG A 39 -4.11 -6.82 4.97
CA ARG A 39 -3.74 -5.98 6.09
C ARG A 39 -4.79 -4.89 6.28
N LEU A 40 -4.94 -4.45 7.52
CA LEU A 40 -5.75 -3.29 7.88
C LEU A 40 -4.82 -2.29 8.57
N GLY A 41 -4.85 -1.03 8.13
CA GLY A 41 -4.03 0.01 8.73
C GLY A 41 -3.96 1.26 7.85
N ASP A 42 -2.90 2.03 8.03
CA ASP A 42 -2.71 3.28 7.32
C ASP A 42 -1.75 3.11 6.15
N LEU A 43 -2.15 3.64 4.99
CA LEU A 43 -1.33 3.78 3.80
C LEU A 43 -0.88 5.22 3.62
N TYR A 44 0.37 5.36 3.19
CA TYR A 44 1.03 6.64 3.01
C TYR A 44 1.55 6.76 1.58
N ALA A 45 1.26 7.88 0.93
CA ALA A 45 2.05 8.31 -0.21
C ALA A 45 3.12 9.28 0.27
N VAL A 46 4.29 9.20 -0.34
CA VAL A 46 5.46 9.99 0.07
C VAL A 46 6.07 10.71 -1.11
N GLN A 47 6.73 11.82 -0.80
CA GLN A 47 7.66 12.47 -1.71
C GLN A 47 9.09 12.02 -1.39
N LEU A 48 9.78 11.54 -2.41
CA LEU A 48 11.17 11.12 -2.38
C LEU A 48 12.11 12.35 -2.36
N PRO A 49 13.41 12.18 -2.02
CA PRO A 49 14.36 13.29 -1.97
C PRO A 49 14.53 14.07 -3.27
N ASP A 50 14.27 13.43 -4.42
CA ASP A 50 14.34 14.05 -5.75
C ASP A 50 13.02 14.69 -6.20
N GLY A 51 12.00 14.68 -5.33
CA GLY A 51 10.70 15.28 -5.57
C GLY A 51 9.67 14.34 -6.18
N GLU A 52 10.04 13.12 -6.62
CA GLU A 52 9.09 12.14 -7.14
C GLU A 52 8.13 11.64 -6.06
N LEU A 53 6.92 11.25 -6.48
CA LEU A 53 5.91 10.70 -5.60
C LEU A 53 5.88 9.18 -5.68
N HIS A 54 5.83 8.53 -4.53
CA HIS A 54 5.66 7.09 -4.43
C HIS A 54 4.46 6.72 -3.58
N ARG A 55 3.76 5.67 -4.02
CA ARG A 55 2.67 5.04 -3.30
C ARG A 55 2.82 3.51 -3.38
N TRP A 56 2.37 2.73 -2.43
CA TRP A 56 2.02 3.10 -1.05
C TRP A 56 3.12 2.59 -0.11
N PHE A 57 3.26 3.19 1.05
CA PHE A 57 3.94 2.60 2.20
C PHE A 57 2.92 2.27 3.28
N ALA A 58 3.07 1.12 3.93
CA ALA A 58 2.37 0.84 5.18
C ALA A 58 3.08 1.55 6.34
N GLY A 59 2.34 1.96 7.38
CA GLY A 59 2.94 2.61 8.56
C GLY A 59 4.08 1.82 9.22
N THR A 60 4.02 0.49 9.17
CA THR A 60 5.05 -0.43 9.67
C THR A 60 6.37 -0.40 8.88
N GLU A 61 6.38 0.22 7.71
CA GLU A 61 7.57 0.36 6.84
C GLU A 61 8.27 1.69 7.02
N LEU A 62 7.78 2.54 7.93
CA LEU A 62 8.24 3.89 8.15
C LEU A 62 8.56 4.11 9.63
N GLN A 63 9.42 5.07 9.92
CA GLN A 63 9.75 5.53 11.27
C GLN A 63 9.88 7.06 11.25
N THR A 64 9.37 7.78 12.23
CA THR A 64 9.62 9.23 12.30
C THR A 64 11.12 9.52 12.43
N VAL A 65 11.56 10.67 11.89
CA VAL A 65 12.92 11.18 12.10
C VAL A 65 13.02 11.95 13.43
N SER A 66 11.91 12.48 13.94
CA SER A 66 11.90 13.22 15.22
C SER A 66 11.77 12.28 16.42
N SER A 67 12.49 12.54 17.50
CA SER A 67 12.58 11.68 18.69
C SER A 67 11.30 11.57 19.54
N SER A 68 10.19 12.18 19.13
CA SER A 68 8.95 12.28 19.93
C SER A 68 7.77 11.49 19.36
N SER A 69 7.99 10.36 18.69
CA SER A 69 6.87 9.50 18.29
C SER A 69 6.44 8.58 19.43
N ILE A 70 5.28 8.87 19.99
CA ILE A 70 4.41 7.84 20.53
C ILE A 70 4.04 6.91 19.36
N SER A 71 4.38 5.63 19.47
CA SER A 71 4.25 4.62 18.39
C SER A 71 2.82 4.36 17.90
N CYS A 72 1.81 4.96 18.54
CA CYS A 72 0.40 4.74 18.26
C CYS A 72 -0.28 5.86 17.45
N ILE A 73 0.44 6.91 17.04
CA ILE A 73 -0.14 8.02 16.29
C ILE A 73 0.21 7.86 14.79
N PRO A 74 -0.78 7.85 13.89
CA PRO A 74 -0.55 7.87 12.44
C PRO A 74 0.33 9.06 12.02
N TYR A 75 1.15 8.88 10.99
CA TYR A 75 1.95 9.97 10.45
C TYR A 75 1.05 11.05 9.85
N ARG A 76 1.47 12.30 9.95
CA ARG A 76 0.74 13.47 9.45
C ARG A 76 1.34 13.95 8.13
N LEU A 77 0.52 14.66 7.36
CA LEU A 77 0.99 15.36 6.17
C LEU A 77 2.14 16.30 6.53
N GLY A 78 3.23 16.21 5.78
CA GLY A 78 4.43 17.00 6.01
C GLY A 78 5.48 16.34 6.90
N ASP A 79 5.16 15.26 7.61
CA ASP A 79 6.12 14.56 8.45
C ASP A 79 7.28 14.00 7.62
N LEU A 80 8.49 14.11 8.17
CA LEU A 80 9.68 13.45 7.65
C LEU A 80 9.86 12.10 8.34
N VAL A 81 9.91 11.05 7.53
CA VAL A 81 10.01 9.66 8.01
C VAL A 81 11.14 8.94 7.29
N ARG A 82 11.76 8.00 8.00
CA ARG A 82 12.77 7.07 7.50
C ARG A 82 12.11 5.79 7.01
N VAL A 83 12.47 5.34 5.81
CA VAL A 83 12.09 4.04 5.27
C VAL A 83 12.80 2.93 6.05
N LEU A 84 12.04 2.02 6.66
CA LEU A 84 12.55 0.87 7.41
C LEU A 84 12.69 -0.38 6.54
N ASN A 85 11.87 -0.51 5.50
CA ASN A 85 11.81 -1.65 4.60
C ASN A 85 11.52 -1.17 3.17
N ASP A 86 12.29 -1.66 2.21
CA ASP A 86 12.16 -1.37 0.78
C ASP A 86 11.71 -2.58 -0.05
N ARG A 87 11.46 -3.73 0.59
CA ARG A 87 11.06 -4.96 -0.09
C ARG A 87 9.67 -4.80 -0.73
N GLY A 88 9.59 -5.06 -2.03
CA GLY A 88 8.35 -4.96 -2.80
C GLY A 88 8.10 -3.57 -3.39
N HIS A 89 9.01 -2.61 -3.16
CA HIS A 89 9.02 -1.32 -3.82
C HIS A 89 10.02 -1.30 -4.99
N PRO A 90 9.87 -0.35 -5.94
CA PRO A 90 10.81 -0.18 -7.05
C PRO A 90 12.27 -0.01 -6.56
N PRO A 91 13.29 -0.42 -7.34
CA PRO A 91 14.70 -0.42 -6.92
C PRO A 91 15.25 0.93 -6.46
N LYS A 92 14.61 2.03 -6.86
CA LYS A 92 14.94 3.40 -6.46
C LYS A 92 14.70 3.65 -4.98
N ILE A 93 13.76 2.94 -4.37
CA ILE A 93 13.45 3.05 -2.95
C ILE A 93 14.43 2.20 -2.16
N LYS A 94 15.08 2.82 -1.18
CA LYS A 94 16.06 2.19 -0.30
C LYS A 94 15.69 2.37 1.17
N LYS A 95 15.94 1.32 1.96
CA LYS A 95 15.95 1.41 3.41
C LYS A 95 16.90 2.52 3.87
N GLY A 96 16.47 3.31 4.85
CA GLY A 96 17.22 4.41 5.43
C GLY A 96 16.96 5.78 4.77
N MET A 97 16.34 5.83 3.59
CA MET A 97 15.95 7.09 2.95
C MET A 97 14.99 7.88 3.82
N ILE A 98 15.15 9.21 3.81
CA ILE A 98 14.20 10.13 4.41
C ILE A 98 13.22 10.59 3.33
N VAL A 99 11.94 10.43 3.60
CA VAL A 99 10.84 10.80 2.69
C VAL A 99 9.83 11.66 3.43
N LYS A 100 9.06 12.45 2.70
CA LYS A 100 8.03 13.33 3.27
C LYS A 100 6.64 12.74 3.04
N ILE A 101 5.81 12.65 4.07
CA ILE A 101 4.42 12.22 3.92
C ILE A 101 3.62 13.29 3.15
N VAL A 102 2.98 12.90 2.06
CA VAL A 102 2.16 13.82 1.22
C VAL A 102 0.70 13.36 1.06
N LYS A 103 0.39 12.12 1.43
CA LYS A 103 -0.99 11.63 1.54
C LYS A 103 -1.07 10.60 2.67
N VAL A 104 -2.19 10.62 3.38
CA VAL A 104 -2.56 9.62 4.38
C VAL A 104 -3.93 9.06 4.01
N ILE A 105 -4.05 7.73 4.02
CA ILE A 105 -5.32 7.01 3.97
C ILE A 105 -5.35 6.11 5.19
N SER A 106 -6.23 6.42 6.13
CA SER A 106 -6.27 5.74 7.42
C SER A 106 -7.27 4.60 7.46
N GLN A 107 -6.94 3.57 8.22
CA GLN A 107 -7.83 2.45 8.56
C GLN A 107 -8.48 1.77 7.35
N ILE A 108 -7.68 1.50 6.31
CA ILE A 108 -8.15 0.85 5.08
C ILE A 108 -7.57 -0.55 4.90
N PRO A 109 -8.32 -1.49 4.30
CA PRO A 109 -7.72 -2.74 3.85
C PRO A 109 -6.77 -2.53 2.67
N PHE A 110 -5.66 -3.25 2.69
CA PHE A 110 -4.69 -3.27 1.61
C PHE A 110 -3.93 -4.60 1.58
N TYR A 111 -3.30 -4.90 0.45
CA TYR A 111 -2.93 -6.27 0.12
C TYR A 111 -1.50 -6.42 -0.35
N ASP A 112 -0.86 -7.46 0.18
CA ASP A 112 0.31 -8.09 -0.42
C ASP A 112 -0.15 -8.95 -1.61
N LEU A 113 0.51 -8.81 -2.76
CA LEU A 113 0.05 -9.42 -4.01
C LEU A 113 1.14 -10.21 -4.72
N LYS A 114 0.71 -11.26 -5.41
CA LYS A 114 1.52 -12.04 -6.34
C LYS A 114 0.97 -11.90 -7.76
N LEU A 115 1.83 -11.49 -8.68
CA LEU A 115 1.53 -11.50 -10.12
C LEU A 115 1.63 -12.92 -10.69
N GLU A 116 1.03 -13.16 -11.85
CA GLU A 116 1.09 -14.46 -12.53
C GLU A 116 2.52 -14.93 -12.81
N ASN A 117 3.42 -14.00 -13.14
CA ASN A 117 4.85 -14.28 -13.35
C ASN A 117 5.63 -14.58 -12.05
N GLY A 118 4.94 -14.67 -10.91
CA GLY A 118 5.52 -14.97 -9.61
C GLY A 118 6.13 -13.77 -8.87
N LYS A 119 6.18 -12.58 -9.49
CA LYS A 119 6.66 -11.36 -8.84
C LYS A 119 5.70 -10.90 -7.75
N TYR A 120 6.26 -10.21 -6.76
CA TYR A 120 5.53 -9.63 -5.65
C TYR A 120 5.29 -8.15 -5.89
N HIS A 121 4.15 -7.63 -5.45
CA HIS A 121 3.85 -6.20 -5.47
C HIS A 121 3.30 -5.74 -4.12
N ARG A 122 3.78 -4.58 -3.65
CA ARG A 122 3.34 -3.88 -2.44
C ARG A 122 3.10 -2.41 -2.75
N TRP A 123 1.95 -1.83 -2.42
CA TRP A 123 0.68 -2.40 -1.96
C TRP A 123 -0.40 -2.01 -2.98
N LEU A 124 -1.50 -2.77 -3.04
CA LEU A 124 -2.76 -2.21 -3.56
C LEU A 124 -3.76 -2.06 -2.41
N ALA A 125 -4.42 -0.92 -2.36
CA ALA A 125 -5.55 -0.70 -1.48
C ALA A 125 -6.79 -1.44 -1.99
N ASP A 126 -7.74 -1.72 -1.11
CA ASP A 126 -9.00 -2.41 -1.43
C ASP A 126 -9.75 -1.76 -2.59
N PHE A 127 -9.86 -0.43 -2.60
CA PHE A 127 -10.52 0.31 -3.68
C PHE A 127 -9.75 0.28 -5.03
N GLU A 128 -8.53 -0.25 -5.08
CA GLU A 128 -7.70 -0.34 -6.28
C GLU A 128 -7.88 -1.69 -7.01
N ILE A 129 -8.69 -2.60 -6.48
CA ILE A 129 -8.89 -3.95 -7.01
C ILE A 129 -10.38 -4.33 -7.02
N VAL A 130 -10.71 -5.37 -7.79
CA VAL A 130 -12.06 -5.96 -7.84
C VAL A 130 -11.96 -7.47 -8.01
N SER A 131 -12.97 -8.22 -7.56
CA SER A 131 -13.03 -9.67 -7.75
C SER A 131 -12.98 -10.05 -9.24
N ARG A 132 -12.13 -11.03 -9.57
CA ARG A 132 -12.05 -11.60 -10.92
C ARG A 132 -13.38 -12.27 -11.33
N ASP A 133 -14.06 -12.91 -10.39
CA ASP A 133 -15.27 -13.69 -10.67
C ASP A 133 -16.44 -12.80 -11.14
N LEU A 134 -16.45 -11.53 -10.73
CA LEU A 134 -17.41 -10.52 -11.19
C LEU A 134 -17.16 -10.08 -12.64
N ILE A 135 -15.95 -10.25 -13.15
CA ILE A 135 -15.57 -9.84 -14.52
C ILE A 135 -15.74 -10.99 -15.51
N GLN A 136 -15.65 -12.26 -15.06
CA GLN A 136 -15.74 -13.43 -15.93
C GLN A 136 -17.17 -13.98 -16.12
N SER A 137 -18.17 -13.37 -15.47
CA SER A 137 -19.57 -13.80 -15.52
C SER A 137 -20.40 -13.19 -16.67
N SER A 138 -19.72 -12.65 -17.70
CA SER A 138 -20.32 -12.10 -18.93
C SER A 138 -20.29 -13.07 -20.10
#